data_AF-A0A1S5UT67-F1
#
_entry.id   AF-A0A1S5UT67-F1
#
_cell.length_a   1.000
_cell.length_b   1.000
_cell.length_c   1.000
_cell.angle_alpha   90.00
_cell.angle_beta   90.00
_cell.angle_gamma   90.00
#
_symmetry.space_group_name_H-M   'P 1'
#
loop_
_entity.id
_entity.type
_entity.pdbx_description
1 polymer ?
#
loop_
_entity_poly.entity_id
_entity_poly.type
_entity_poly.pdbx_seq_one_letter_code
_entity_poly.pdbx_strand_id
1 'polypeptide(L)' 'MNYGGYESNEFDILLKDTSDNRLKSLKEAEELLIDDAAIVPIIQTGSSKLINPNLKDINLHSVGSRYDYREMKKE' A
#
# COMPACT_ATOMS: atom_id res chain seq x y z
N MET A 1 -9.27 1.85 9.28
CA MET A 1 -7.95 1.61 9.90
C MET A 1 -7.44 2.96 10.41
N ASN A 2 -7.37 3.17 11.73
CA ASN A 2 -6.75 4.33 12.39
C ASN A 2 -6.55 3.98 13.87
N TYR A 3 -5.54 3.16 14.17
CA TYR A 3 -5.33 2.64 15.52
C TYR A 3 -4.68 3.66 16.47
N GLY A 4 -3.99 4.65 15.91
CA GLY A 4 -3.34 5.72 16.67
C GLY A 4 -4.29 6.86 17.06
N GLY A 5 -5.50 6.90 16.49
CA GLY A 5 -6.50 7.92 16.81
C GLY A 5 -6.14 9.33 16.31
N TYR A 6 -5.32 9.43 15.26
CA TYR A 6 -4.98 10.73 14.66
C TYR A 6 -6.21 11.34 13.98
N GLU A 7 -6.43 12.64 14.17
CA GLU A 7 -7.56 13.40 13.61
C GLU A 7 -7.07 14.74 13.06
N SER A 8 -7.41 15.04 11.80
CA SER A 8 -7.13 16.34 11.18
C SER A 8 -8.18 16.65 10.11
N ASN A 9 -8.89 17.77 10.30
CA ASN A 9 -9.91 18.22 9.33
C ASN A 9 -9.29 18.56 7.97
N GLU A 10 -8.07 19.11 7.97
CA GLU A 10 -7.36 19.47 6.75
C GLU A 10 -7.00 18.23 5.94
N PHE A 11 -6.46 17.21 6.61
CA PHE A 11 -6.19 15.91 6.02
C PHE A 11 -7.46 15.30 5.38
N ASP A 12 -8.58 15.30 6.11
CA ASP A 12 -9.85 14.74 5.63
C ASP A 12 -10.44 15.49 4.43
N ILE A 13 -10.18 16.79 4.31
CA ILE A 13 -10.58 17.60 3.16
C ILE A 13 -9.72 17.24 1.94
N LEU A 14 -8.40 17.15 2.11
CA LEU A 14 -7.47 16.80 1.03
C LEU A 14 -7.77 15.42 0.43
N LEU A 15 -8.17 14.45 1.26
CA LEU A 15 -8.56 13.11 0.80
C LEU A 15 -9.82 13.08 -0.07
N LYS A 16 -10.68 14.10 0.03
CA LYS A 16 -11.95 14.18 -0.70
C LYS A 16 -11.83 14.86 -2.06
N ASP A 17 -10.64 15.33 -2.45
CA ASP A 17 -10.46 15.94 -3.76
C ASP A 17 -10.70 14.94 -4.91
N THR A 18 -11.61 15.28 -5.80
CA THR A 18 -11.95 14.53 -7.02
C THR A 18 -11.68 15.34 -8.29
N SER A 19 -11.04 16.50 -8.18
CA SER A 19 -10.65 17.34 -9.31
C SER A 19 -9.43 16.81 -10.04
N ASP A 20 -9.00 17.51 -11.08
CA ASP A 20 -7.75 17.23 -11.80
C ASP A 20 -6.50 17.40 -10.90
N ASN A 21 -6.63 18.08 -9.75
CA ASN A 21 -5.55 18.26 -8.78
C ASN A 21 -5.42 17.11 -7.78
N ARG A 22 -6.27 16.08 -7.87
CA ARG A 22 -6.33 14.98 -6.90
C ARG A 22 -4.96 14.38 -6.54
N LEU A 23 -4.07 14.22 -7.52
CA LEU A 23 -2.74 13.68 -7.26
C LEU A 23 -1.90 14.61 -6.36
N LYS A 24 -2.00 15.93 -6.56
CA LYS A 24 -1.34 16.94 -5.74
C LYS A 24 -1.92 16.95 -4.33
N SER A 25 -3.24 16.94 -4.18
CA SER A 25 -3.89 16.92 -2.87
C SER A 25 -3.59 15.66 -2.07
N LEU A 26 -3.47 14.50 -2.71
CA LEU A 26 -3.01 13.27 -2.03
C LEU A 26 -1.56 13.37 -1.57
N LYS A 27 -0.69 14.06 -2.32
CA LYS A 27 0.69 14.28 -1.92
C LYS A 27 0.78 15.23 -0.72
N GLU A 28 0.01 16.31 -0.73
CA GLU A 28 -0.11 17.24 0.40
C GLU A 28 -0.66 16.54 1.66
N ALA A 29 -1.64 15.64 1.49
CA ALA A 29 -2.16 14.85 2.60
C ALA A 29 -1.11 13.89 3.21
N GLU A 30 -0.28 13.27 2.37
CA GLU A 30 0.84 12.44 2.84
C GLU A 30 1.88 13.27 3.60
N GLU A 31 2.24 14.44 3.09
CA GLU A 31 3.18 15.36 3.75
C GLU A 31 2.67 15.80 5.12
N LEU A 32 1.40 16.19 5.21
CA LEU A 32 0.76 16.56 6.47
C LEU A 32 0.83 15.46 7.52
N LEU A 33 0.60 14.19 7.14
CA LEU A 33 0.73 13.05 8.07
C LEU A 33 2.14 12.86 8.62
N ILE A 34 3.15 13.13 7.78
CA ILE A 34 4.56 12.99 8.15
C ILE A 34 4.96 14.15 9.07
N ASP A 35 4.56 15.37 8.72
CA ASP A 35 4.88 16.59 9.47
C ASP A 35 4.24 16.58 10.86
N ASP A 36 3.00 16.11 10.97
CA ASP A 36 2.29 15.94 12.25
C ASP A 36 2.78 14.71 13.04
N ALA A 37 3.73 13.94 12.50
CA ALA A 37 4.20 12.68 13.06
C ALA A 37 3.06 11.70 13.42
N ALA A 38 1.96 11.75 12.66
CA ALA A 38 0.76 10.92 12.87
C ALA A 38 1.06 9.42 12.72
N ILE A 39 2.03 9.10 11.86
CA ILE A 39 2.58 7.77 11.68
C ILE A 39 4.06 7.86 11.35
N VAL A 40 4.86 6.91 11.85
CA VAL A 40 6.30 6.83 11.57
C VAL A 40 6.54 5.67 10.58
N PRO A 41 6.68 5.93 9.27
CA PRO A 41 6.99 4.88 8.31
C PRO A 41 8.42 4.37 8.50
N ILE A 42 8.59 3.05 8.62
CA ILE A 42 9.89 2.41 8.91
C ILE A 42 10.53 1.82 7.66
N ILE A 43 9.84 0.89 6.99
CA ILE A 43 10.33 0.19 5.80
C ILE A 43 9.19 -0.17 4.84
N GLN A 44 9.49 -0.21 3.54
CA GLN A 44 8.66 -0.89 2.55
C GLN A 44 9.14 -2.34 2.40
N THR A 45 8.24 -3.31 2.58
CA THR A 45 8.62 -4.73 2.62
C THR A 45 8.86 -5.32 1.23
N GLY A 46 10.01 -5.98 1.03
CA GLY A 46 10.26 -6.90 -0.09
C GLY A 46 9.94 -8.36 0.29
N SER A 47 9.45 -9.15 -0.65
CA SER A 47 9.13 -10.58 -0.42
C SER A 47 10.16 -11.49 -1.10
N SER A 48 11.16 -11.95 -0.36
CA SER A 48 12.14 -12.95 -0.81
C SER A 48 11.76 -14.35 -0.32
N LYS A 49 11.91 -15.38 -1.15
CA LYS A 49 11.55 -16.77 -0.83
C LYS A 49 12.31 -17.77 -1.68
N LEU A 50 12.47 -18.96 -1.12
CA LEU A 50 12.88 -20.15 -1.86
C LEU A 50 11.62 -20.83 -2.40
N ILE A 51 11.62 -21.16 -3.69
CA ILE A 51 10.52 -21.86 -4.36
C ILE A 51 11.11 -23.13 -4.98
N ASN A 52 10.43 -24.26 -4.78
CA ASN A 52 10.82 -25.51 -5.43
C ASN A 52 10.83 -25.28 -6.96
N PRO A 53 11.94 -25.57 -7.67
CA PRO A 53 12.06 -25.30 -9.10
C PRO A 53 11.02 -26.03 -9.97
N ASN A 54 10.42 -27.10 -9.45
CA ASN A 54 9.37 -27.88 -10.11
C ASN A 54 7.98 -27.23 -10.03
N LEU A 55 7.81 -26.19 -9.21
CA LEU A 55 6.56 -25.43 -9.14
C LEU A 55 6.62 -24.29 -10.14
N LYS A 56 5.69 -24.30 -11.09
CA LYS A 56 5.55 -23.26 -12.12
C LYS A 56 4.22 -22.52 -11.96
N ASP A 57 4.14 -21.36 -12.60
CA ASP A 57 2.89 -20.60 -12.80
C ASP A 57 2.19 -20.16 -11.50
N ILE A 58 2.98 -19.87 -10.45
CA ILE A 58 2.48 -19.16 -9.26
C ILE A 58 2.46 -17.66 -9.58
N ASN A 59 1.27 -17.06 -9.66
CA ASN A 59 1.11 -15.63 -9.89
C ASN A 59 1.28 -14.86 -8.58
N LEU A 60 2.17 -13.86 -8.60
CA LEU A 60 2.45 -13.00 -7.44
C LEU A 60 1.96 -11.58 -7.71
N HIS A 61 1.15 -11.06 -6.80
CA HIS A 61 0.65 -9.69 -6.88
C HIS A 61 1.38 -8.81 -5.86
N SER A 62 1.80 -7.62 -6.29
CA SER A 62 2.40 -6.60 -5.43
C SER A 62 1.38 -5.87 -4.57
N VAL A 63 0.09 -5.91 -4.97
CA VAL A 63 -1.05 -5.30 -4.29
C VAL A 63 -2.18 -6.31 -4.12
N GLY A 64 -2.98 -6.17 -3.06
CA GLY A 64 -4.10 -7.07 -2.77
C GLY A 64 -3.67 -8.47 -2.32
N SER A 65 -4.41 -9.50 -2.74
CA SER A 65 -4.11 -10.90 -2.42
C SER A 65 -2.76 -11.29 -3.03
N ARG A 66 -1.77 -11.60 -2.19
CA ARG A 66 -0.37 -11.77 -2.62
C ARG A 66 -0.15 -12.93 -3.62
N TYR A 67 -0.97 -13.97 -3.55
CA TYR A 67 -0.80 -15.19 -4.33
C TYR A 67 -2.06 -15.54 -5.10
N ASP A 68 -1.88 -15.87 -6.37
CA ASP A 68 -2.87 -16.58 -7.16
C ASP A 68 -2.26 -17.90 -7.64
N TYR A 69 -2.94 -18.99 -7.28
CA TYR A 69 -2.52 -20.36 -7.52
C TYR A 69 -3.35 -21.05 -8.61
N ARG A 70 -4.24 -20.33 -9.29
CA ARG A 70 -5.18 -20.92 -10.26
C ARG A 70 -4.50 -21.73 -11.36
N GLU A 71 -3.39 -21.22 -11.87
CA GLU A 71 -2.63 -21.85 -12.97
C GLU A 71 -1.43 -22.66 -12.46
N MET A 72 -1.26 -22.78 -11.14
CA MET A 72 -0.10 -23.43 -10.54
C MET A 72 -0.03 -24.90 -10.92
N LYS A 73 1.15 -25.35 -11.35
CA LYS A 73 1.38 -26.77 -11.70
C LYS A 73 2.74 -27.26 -11.21
N LYS A 74 2.83 -28.59 -11.09
CA LYS A 74 4.05 -29.31 -10.74
C LYS A 74 4.56 -30.04 -11.98
N GLU A 75 5.82 -29.79 -12.33
CA GLU A 75 6.56 -30.47 -13.41
C GLU A 75 7.59 -31.45 -12.84
#